data_AF-A0A1S4E224-F1
#
_entry.id   AF-A0A1S4E224-F1
#
_cell.length_a   1.000
_cell.length_b   1.000
_cell.length_c   1.000
_cell.angle_alpha   90.00
_cell.angle_beta   90.00
_cell.angle_gamma   90.00
#
_symmetry.space_group_name_H-M   'P 1'
#
loop_
_entity.id
_entity.type
_entity.pdbx_description
1 polymer ?
#
loop_
_entity_poly.entity_id
_entity_poly.type
_entity_poly.pdbx_seq_one_letter_code
_entity_poly.pdbx_strand_id
1 'polypeptide(L)'
;MMGSNGDAGTHEAAGDTNSNLRSEGDDGIAAVASPSEAYEIPDPEFHNFDLEKSIEKFRIGQVWSLYSDEDALPRYYGLIKKVTREPFEVKLTWLVSSTLPSDTVKWHDKRMPISCGRFTTQRRTAMHRYTSIDSFSHLLRADPAPNNAFSISPRIGEVWALYKNWTPEIRCSDLDKCEYDIAEVIDDDDLQKEVMFLKRVDGYNSVFKAQTKNDGSTLTMLITDAEILRFSHQIPAFRLTDERGGSLRGCLELDPAALPVYYFS
;
A
#
# COMPACT_ATOMS: atom_id res chain seq x y z
N MET A 1 -30.38 -51.43 -70.81
CA MET A 1 -28.94 -51.10 -70.88
C MET A 1 -28.34 -51.62 -69.58
N MET A 2 -27.81 -52.85 -69.49
CA MET A 2 -26.45 -53.29 -69.91
C MET A 2 -25.39 -52.28 -69.43
N GLY A 3 -24.41 -52.56 -68.56
CA GLY A 3 -23.97 -53.73 -67.78
C GLY A 3 -23.23 -53.20 -66.52
N SER A 4 -23.14 -53.92 -65.39
CA SER A 4 -22.25 -55.05 -65.05
C SER A 4 -20.77 -54.71 -64.82
N ASN A 5 -20.25 -55.26 -63.71
CA ASN A 5 -18.87 -55.52 -63.27
C ASN A 5 -18.22 -54.43 -62.38
N GLY A 6 -17.50 -54.77 -61.31
CA GLY A 6 -17.05 -56.07 -60.85
C GLY A 6 -16.16 -55.94 -59.61
N ASP A 7 -15.98 -57.08 -58.97
CA ASP A 7 -15.45 -57.36 -57.64
C ASP A 7 -13.93 -57.20 -57.45
N ALA A 8 -13.58 -57.14 -56.15
CA ALA A 8 -12.46 -57.79 -55.46
C ALA A 8 -10.99 -57.41 -55.72
N GLY A 9 -10.29 -57.20 -54.60
CA GLY A 9 -8.83 -57.22 -54.46
C GLY A 9 -8.42 -57.21 -52.99
N THR A 10 -8.29 -58.39 -52.39
CA THR A 10 -7.78 -58.70 -51.04
C THR A 10 -6.25 -58.89 -51.01
N HIS A 11 -5.72 -59.06 -49.78
CA HIS A 11 -4.40 -59.57 -49.34
C HIS A 11 -3.34 -58.50 -49.00
N GLU A 12 -3.03 -58.30 -47.70
CA GLU A 12 -2.04 -59.01 -46.86
C GLU A 12 -0.61 -58.46 -47.09
N ALA A 13 0.33 -58.35 -46.14
CA ALA A 13 0.40 -58.65 -44.72
C ALA A 13 1.68 -58.01 -44.13
N ALA A 14 1.69 -57.93 -42.80
CA ALA A 14 2.79 -58.23 -41.88
C ALA A 14 4.01 -57.28 -41.72
N GLY A 15 4.41 -57.17 -40.45
CA GLY A 15 5.73 -56.69 -40.04
C GLY A 15 5.80 -56.19 -38.60
N ASP A 16 5.62 -57.10 -37.63
CA ASP A 16 5.96 -56.90 -36.20
C ASP A 16 7.40 -56.42 -36.00
N THR A 17 7.65 -55.58 -34.99
CA THR A 17 8.62 -55.95 -33.93
C THR A 17 8.47 -55.13 -32.65
N ASN A 18 8.61 -55.88 -31.57
CA ASN A 18 8.35 -55.63 -30.16
C ASN A 18 9.64 -55.20 -29.42
N SER A 19 9.56 -54.37 -28.38
CA SER A 19 10.32 -54.55 -27.11
C SER A 19 10.12 -53.41 -26.09
N ASN A 20 9.08 -53.59 -25.27
CA ASN A 20 9.06 -53.62 -23.80
C ASN A 20 10.15 -52.95 -22.90
N LEU A 21 9.59 -52.17 -21.93
CA LEU A 21 9.82 -52.14 -20.47
C LEU A 21 11.04 -51.39 -19.89
N ARG A 22 10.77 -50.39 -19.02
CA ARG A 22 10.88 -50.51 -17.55
C ARG A 22 10.54 -49.19 -16.81
N SER A 23 10.08 -49.36 -15.58
CA SER A 23 9.63 -48.37 -14.60
C SER A 23 10.76 -47.86 -13.70
N GLU A 24 10.81 -46.54 -13.44
CA GLU A 24 11.38 -45.86 -12.25
C GLU A 24 10.59 -44.52 -12.19
N GLY A 25 9.94 -44.06 -11.11
CA GLY A 25 10.47 -43.93 -9.76
C GLY A 25 11.27 -42.63 -9.67
N ASP A 26 10.63 -41.46 -9.68
CA ASP A 26 11.33 -40.22 -9.34
C ASP A 26 10.42 -39.28 -8.53
N ASP A 27 10.95 -38.94 -7.36
CA ASP A 27 10.40 -38.10 -6.34
C ASP A 27 10.36 -36.65 -6.84
N GLY A 28 9.17 -36.21 -7.27
CA GLY A 28 8.89 -34.80 -7.50
C GLY A 28 8.83 -34.06 -6.17
N ILE A 29 10.01 -33.73 -5.64
CA ILE A 29 10.25 -32.86 -4.48
C ILE A 29 9.26 -31.71 -4.56
N ALA A 30 8.36 -31.67 -3.58
CA ALA A 30 7.60 -30.47 -3.28
C ALA A 30 8.60 -29.33 -3.21
N ALA A 31 8.52 -28.38 -4.14
CA ALA A 31 9.13 -27.08 -3.94
C ALA A 31 8.41 -26.49 -2.72
N VAL A 32 8.94 -26.83 -1.54
CA VAL A 32 8.67 -26.17 -0.29
C VAL A 32 9.00 -24.72 -0.60
N ALA A 33 7.96 -23.93 -0.85
CA ALA A 33 8.08 -22.49 -0.82
C ALA A 33 8.77 -22.21 0.50
N SER A 34 9.99 -21.68 0.42
CA SER A 34 10.73 -21.24 1.59
C SER A 34 9.76 -20.42 2.45
N PRO A 35 9.70 -20.67 3.76
CA PRO A 35 8.84 -19.86 4.61
C PRO A 35 9.30 -18.42 4.40
N SER A 36 8.41 -17.59 3.85
CA SER A 36 8.54 -16.14 4.00
C SER A 36 8.80 -15.95 5.48
N GLU A 37 9.99 -15.47 5.85
CA GLU A 37 10.23 -15.03 7.21
C GLU A 37 9.07 -14.09 7.54
N ALA A 38 8.18 -14.53 8.44
CA ALA A 38 7.11 -13.69 8.90
C ALA A 38 7.79 -12.67 9.80
N TYR A 39 8.18 -11.54 9.23
CA TYR A 39 8.75 -10.43 9.98
C TYR A 39 7.68 -9.96 10.96
N GLU A 40 7.96 -10.09 12.26
CA GLU A 40 7.09 -9.59 13.31
C GLU A 40 7.18 -8.06 13.32
N ILE A 41 6.06 -7.39 13.04
CA ILE A 41 5.96 -5.95 13.19
C ILE A 41 6.01 -5.66 14.69
N PRO A 42 6.99 -4.86 15.17
CA PRO A 42 7.08 -4.56 16.59
C PRO A 42 5.91 -3.69 17.04
N ASP A 43 5.49 -3.84 18.29
CA ASP A 43 4.51 -2.95 18.90
C ASP A 43 5.09 -1.53 19.07
N PRO A 44 4.25 -0.48 18.99
CA PRO A 44 4.66 0.85 19.41
C PRO A 44 4.98 0.89 20.92
N GLU A 45 5.94 1.72 21.30
CA GLU A 45 6.51 1.82 22.64
C GLU A 45 5.74 2.78 23.57
N PHE A 46 5.15 3.86 23.04
CA PHE A 46 4.54 4.92 23.86
C PHE A 46 3.07 5.23 23.54
N HIS A 47 2.64 5.12 22.29
CA HIS A 47 1.28 5.43 21.84
C HIS A 47 0.58 4.22 21.23
N ASN A 48 -0.66 3.98 21.63
CA ASN A 48 -1.48 2.90 21.09
C ASN A 48 -2.34 3.41 19.93
N PHE A 49 -1.86 3.20 18.70
CA PHE A 49 -2.56 3.57 17.47
C PHE A 49 -3.87 2.80 17.25
N ASP A 50 -4.04 1.60 17.85
CA ASP A 50 -5.27 0.81 17.71
C ASP A 50 -6.48 1.49 18.38
N LEU A 51 -6.24 2.35 19.37
CA LEU A 51 -7.31 3.13 20.02
C LEU A 51 -8.00 4.07 19.02
N GLU A 52 -7.28 4.54 18.00
CA GLU A 52 -7.79 5.44 16.96
C GLU A 52 -8.70 4.72 15.96
N LYS A 53 -8.51 3.40 15.81
CA LYS A 53 -9.34 2.51 14.99
C LYS A 53 -10.25 1.59 15.82
N SER A 54 -10.59 1.98 17.05
CA SER A 54 -11.62 1.28 17.83
C SER A 54 -12.99 1.31 17.13
N ILE A 55 -13.78 0.25 17.30
CA ILE A 55 -15.11 0.06 16.68
C ILE A 55 -16.01 1.30 16.80
N GLU A 56 -15.89 2.01 17.92
CA GLU A 56 -16.67 3.21 18.23
C GLU A 56 -16.35 4.43 17.34
N LYS A 57 -15.17 4.48 16.74
CA LYS A 57 -14.67 5.61 15.96
C LYS A 57 -15.17 5.62 14.51
N PHE A 58 -15.60 4.48 14.00
CA PHE A 58 -16.14 4.34 12.64
C PHE A 58 -17.48 5.03 12.49
N ARG A 59 -17.59 5.90 11.47
CA ARG A 59 -18.79 6.66 11.12
C ARG A 59 -19.02 6.65 9.61
N ILE A 60 -20.29 6.69 9.23
CA ILE A 60 -20.70 6.82 7.82
C ILE A 60 -20.17 8.14 7.25
N GLY A 61 -19.65 8.11 6.03
CA GLY A 61 -19.11 9.28 5.34
C GLY A 61 -17.63 9.54 5.56
N GLN A 62 -16.98 8.82 6.48
CA GLN A 62 -15.52 8.90 6.67
C GLN A 62 -14.76 8.20 5.55
N VAL A 63 -13.59 8.73 5.21
CA VAL A 63 -12.62 8.09 4.33
C VAL A 63 -11.51 7.50 5.19
N TRP A 64 -11.27 6.20 5.06
CA TRP A 64 -10.23 5.49 5.80
C TRP A 64 -9.16 4.98 4.86
N SER A 65 -7.92 4.93 5.35
CA SER A 65 -6.82 4.21 4.72
C SER A 65 -6.82 2.75 5.17
N LEU A 66 -6.56 1.85 4.22
CA LEU A 66 -6.49 0.40 4.38
C LEU A 66 -5.19 -0.12 3.76
N TYR A 67 -4.66 -1.19 4.34
CA TYR A 67 -3.45 -1.85 3.86
C TYR A 67 -3.68 -2.48 2.48
N SER A 68 -2.71 -2.29 1.59
CA SER A 68 -2.76 -2.75 0.21
C SER A 68 -2.21 -4.17 0.05
N ASP A 69 -2.69 -4.89 -0.95
CA ASP A 69 -2.30 -6.29 -1.17
C ASP A 69 -0.87 -6.42 -1.73
N GLU A 70 -0.32 -5.34 -2.32
CA GLU A 70 0.99 -5.37 -2.99
C GLU A 70 2.17 -5.49 -2.03
N ASP A 71 2.16 -4.75 -0.92
CA ASP A 71 3.28 -4.62 0.03
C ASP A 71 2.82 -4.35 1.47
N ALA A 72 1.53 -4.57 1.76
CA ALA A 72 0.91 -4.37 3.08
C ALA A 72 0.98 -2.93 3.64
N LEU A 73 1.24 -1.90 2.81
CA LEU A 73 1.28 -0.50 3.26
C LEU A 73 -0.06 0.22 3.03
N PRO A 74 -0.42 1.26 3.80
CA PRO A 74 -1.77 1.82 3.84
C PRO A 74 -2.07 2.79 2.68
N ARG A 75 -2.26 2.27 1.47
CA ARG A 75 -2.53 3.06 0.23
C ARG A 75 -3.95 2.96 -0.31
N TYR A 76 -4.78 2.07 0.21
CA TYR A 76 -6.14 1.90 -0.30
C TYR A 76 -7.13 2.77 0.45
N TYR A 77 -7.94 3.55 -0.26
CA TYR A 77 -8.86 4.52 0.37
C TYR A 77 -10.31 4.10 0.23
N GLY A 78 -10.99 3.90 1.36
CA GLY A 78 -12.37 3.45 1.43
C GLY A 78 -13.31 4.50 2.04
N LEU A 79 -14.41 4.81 1.35
CA LEU A 79 -15.48 5.63 1.90
C LEU A 79 -16.50 4.75 2.62
N ILE A 80 -16.67 4.95 3.93
CA ILE A 80 -17.63 4.20 4.72
C ILE A 80 -19.06 4.58 4.34
N LYS A 81 -19.85 3.56 4.00
CA LYS A 81 -21.26 3.68 3.63
C LYS A 81 -22.20 3.14 4.70
N LYS A 82 -21.75 2.17 5.50
CA LYS A 82 -22.53 1.59 6.60
C LYS A 82 -21.60 1.12 7.71
N VAL A 83 -22.06 1.27 8.95
CA VAL A 83 -21.44 0.71 10.15
C VAL A 83 -22.52 -0.02 10.95
N THR A 84 -22.26 -1.27 11.32
CA THR A 84 -23.02 -2.08 12.27
C THR A 84 -22.08 -2.39 13.43
N ARG A 85 -22.55 -2.26 14.68
CA ARG A 85 -21.69 -2.44 15.86
C ARG A 85 -21.71 -3.86 16.40
N GLU A 86 -22.86 -4.53 16.33
CA GLU A 86 -23.04 -5.87 16.86
C GLU A 86 -23.91 -6.73 15.90
N PRO A 87 -23.34 -7.80 15.29
CA PRO A 87 -21.90 -8.03 15.16
C PRO A 87 -21.23 -6.88 14.39
N PHE A 88 -19.96 -6.60 14.69
CA PHE A 88 -19.24 -5.51 14.04
C PHE A 88 -19.14 -5.75 12.52
N GLU A 89 -19.54 -4.75 11.75
CA GLU A 89 -19.43 -4.77 10.31
C GLU A 89 -19.32 -3.35 9.75
N VAL A 90 -18.28 -3.10 8.96
CA VAL A 90 -18.14 -1.90 8.14
C VAL A 90 -18.35 -2.27 6.68
N LYS A 91 -19.17 -1.49 5.98
CA LYS A 91 -19.27 -1.57 4.52
C LYS A 91 -18.78 -0.27 3.88
N LEU A 92 -17.85 -0.40 2.95
CA LEU A 92 -17.24 0.73 2.25
C LEU A 92 -17.29 0.58 0.74
N THR A 93 -17.06 1.69 0.04
CA THR A 93 -16.82 1.71 -1.40
C THR A 93 -15.43 2.29 -1.63
N TRP A 94 -14.63 1.65 -2.48
CA TRP A 94 -13.31 2.13 -2.83
C TRP A 94 -13.35 3.47 -3.55
N LEU A 95 -12.39 4.30 -3.18
CA LEU A 95 -12.07 5.54 -3.86
C LEU A 95 -11.02 5.28 -4.93
N VAL A 96 -11.25 5.85 -6.10
CA VAL A 96 -10.30 5.82 -7.22
C VAL A 96 -9.90 7.25 -7.55
N SER A 97 -8.62 7.45 -7.86
CA SER A 97 -8.14 8.75 -8.34
C SER A 97 -8.88 9.11 -9.63
N SER A 98 -9.48 10.30 -9.66
CA SER A 98 -10.25 10.79 -10.81
C SER A 98 -9.47 11.78 -11.65
N THR A 99 -8.71 12.67 -11.00
CA THR A 99 -7.99 13.77 -11.64
C THR A 99 -6.82 14.19 -10.77
N LEU A 100 -5.65 14.33 -11.39
CA LEU A 100 -4.48 15.00 -10.84
C LEU A 100 -4.41 16.44 -11.38
N PRO A 101 -3.66 17.35 -10.71
CA PRO A 101 -3.25 18.61 -11.32
C PRO A 101 -2.70 18.42 -12.74
N SER A 102 -2.91 19.41 -13.62
CA SER A 102 -2.64 19.26 -15.06
C SER A 102 -1.15 19.08 -15.38
N ASP A 103 -0.29 19.63 -14.54
CA ASP A 103 1.17 19.62 -14.60
C ASP A 103 1.80 18.44 -13.83
N THR A 104 0.99 17.62 -13.15
CA THR A 104 1.49 16.44 -12.45
C THR A 104 2.21 15.48 -13.40
N VAL A 105 3.46 15.17 -13.06
CA VAL A 105 4.26 14.12 -13.67
C VAL A 105 3.62 12.78 -13.30
N LYS A 106 3.03 12.10 -14.28
CA LYS A 106 2.26 10.87 -14.07
C LYS A 106 3.17 9.64 -14.10
N TRP A 107 2.81 8.64 -13.32
CA TRP A 107 3.36 7.29 -13.45
C TRP A 107 3.23 6.77 -14.88
N HIS A 108 4.27 6.08 -15.37
CA HIS A 108 4.22 5.34 -16.62
C HIS A 108 3.38 4.05 -16.46
N ASP A 109 3.49 3.36 -15.32
CA ASP A 109 2.61 2.24 -14.98
C ASP A 109 1.31 2.76 -14.37
N LYS A 110 0.20 2.62 -15.11
CA LYS A 110 -1.14 3.08 -14.69
C LYS A 110 -1.71 2.32 -13.49
N ARG A 111 -1.07 1.22 -13.07
CA ARG A 111 -1.45 0.47 -11.86
C ARG A 111 -0.84 1.05 -10.59
N MET A 112 0.13 1.97 -10.71
CA MET A 112 0.75 2.59 -9.55
C MET A 112 -0.31 3.26 -8.66
N PRO A 113 -0.28 3.02 -7.34
CA PRO A 113 -1.21 3.64 -6.42
C PRO A 113 -1.02 5.16 -6.39
N ILE A 114 -2.13 5.87 -6.24
CA ILE A 114 -2.17 7.32 -6.08
C ILE A 114 -2.79 7.61 -4.72
N SER A 115 -2.02 8.28 -3.86
CA SER A 115 -2.39 8.59 -2.49
C SER A 115 -2.77 10.06 -2.27
N CYS A 116 -2.49 10.91 -3.26
CA CYS A 116 -2.76 12.34 -3.18
C CYS A 116 -3.48 12.81 -4.44
N GLY A 117 -4.39 13.77 -4.27
CA GLY A 117 -5.18 14.37 -5.32
C GLY A 117 -6.69 14.16 -5.13
N ARG A 118 -7.43 14.16 -6.23
CA ARG A 118 -8.89 14.08 -6.21
C ARG A 118 -9.36 12.66 -6.46
N PHE A 119 -10.25 12.20 -5.59
CA PHE A 119 -10.79 10.86 -5.57
C PHE A 119 -12.31 10.85 -5.76
N THR A 120 -12.83 9.81 -6.38
CA THR A 120 -14.27 9.57 -6.51
C THR A 120 -14.58 8.13 -6.15
N THR A 121 -15.82 7.87 -5.73
CA THR A 121 -16.26 6.49 -5.51
C THR A 121 -16.33 5.76 -6.85
N GLN A 122 -15.80 4.55 -6.91
CA GLN A 122 -15.92 3.70 -8.09
C GLN A 122 -17.41 3.46 -8.41
N ARG A 123 -17.85 3.90 -9.60
CA ARG A 123 -19.25 3.79 -10.01
C ARG A 123 -19.61 2.31 -10.23
N ARG A 124 -20.76 1.88 -9.69
CA ARG A 124 -21.36 0.55 -9.90
C ARG A 124 -20.61 -0.63 -9.25
N THR A 125 -19.67 -0.38 -8.35
CA THR A 125 -19.01 -1.45 -7.57
C THR A 125 -19.85 -1.85 -6.36
N ALA A 126 -19.84 -3.15 -6.04
CA ALA A 126 -20.42 -3.66 -4.81
C ALA A 126 -19.72 -3.05 -3.59
N MET A 127 -20.45 -2.96 -2.47
CA MET A 127 -19.85 -2.53 -1.20
C MET A 127 -18.98 -3.67 -0.65
N HIS A 128 -17.76 -3.33 -0.24
CA HIS A 128 -16.83 -4.27 0.41
C HIS A 128 -17.16 -4.32 1.90
N ARG A 129 -17.11 -5.53 2.48
CA ARG A 129 -17.60 -5.83 3.82
C ARG A 129 -16.43 -6.29 4.69
N TYR A 130 -16.28 -5.64 5.84
CA TYR A 130 -15.23 -5.94 6.82
C TYR A 130 -15.86 -6.21 8.18
N THR A 131 -15.47 -7.30 8.83
CA THR A 131 -15.94 -7.69 10.17
C THR A 131 -14.86 -7.58 11.23
N SER A 132 -13.66 -7.14 10.86
CA SER A 132 -12.55 -6.82 11.75
C SER A 132 -12.01 -5.42 11.41
N ILE A 133 -11.27 -4.83 12.35
CA ILE A 133 -10.58 -3.55 12.19
C ILE A 133 -9.17 -3.71 11.62
N ASP A 134 -8.62 -4.92 11.55
CA ASP A 134 -7.20 -5.18 11.22
C ASP A 134 -6.80 -4.71 9.81
N SER A 135 -7.76 -4.65 8.88
CA SER A 135 -7.50 -4.13 7.53
C SER A 135 -7.42 -2.61 7.45
N PHE A 136 -7.81 -1.89 8.52
CA PHE A 136 -7.83 -0.44 8.57
C PHE A 136 -6.57 0.08 9.26
N SER A 137 -5.91 1.05 8.63
CA SER A 137 -4.77 1.74 9.22
C SER A 137 -5.24 2.96 10.01
N HIS A 138 -5.79 3.97 9.33
CA HIS A 138 -6.16 5.23 9.96
C HIS A 138 -7.26 5.98 9.21
N LEU A 139 -7.91 6.91 9.90
CA LEU A 139 -8.86 7.85 9.32
C LEU A 139 -8.09 8.93 8.54
N LEU A 140 -8.47 9.16 7.29
CA LEU A 140 -7.89 10.21 6.46
C LEU A 140 -8.65 11.52 6.58
N ARG A 141 -7.92 12.62 6.53
CA ARG A 141 -8.51 13.95 6.40
C ARG A 141 -8.82 14.27 4.94
N ALA A 142 -9.96 13.78 4.46
CA ALA A 142 -10.45 13.99 3.11
C ALA A 142 -11.45 15.17 3.05
N ASP A 143 -11.13 16.21 2.29
CA ASP A 143 -12.03 17.37 2.12
C ASP A 143 -13.06 17.08 1.02
N PRO A 144 -14.36 17.37 1.23
CA PRO A 144 -15.36 17.25 0.19
C PRO A 144 -15.03 18.13 -1.01
N ALA A 145 -15.14 17.58 -2.21
CA ALA A 145 -14.90 18.28 -3.47
C ALA A 145 -16.12 18.16 -4.41
N PRO A 146 -16.26 19.06 -5.40
CA PRO A 146 -17.38 19.04 -6.34
C PRO A 146 -17.55 17.68 -7.03
N ASN A 147 -18.78 17.37 -7.45
CA ASN A 147 -19.17 16.12 -8.12
C ASN A 147 -19.03 14.86 -7.25
N ASN A 148 -19.34 14.96 -5.95
CA ASN A 148 -19.22 13.87 -4.97
C ASN A 148 -17.80 13.28 -4.93
N ALA A 149 -16.81 14.14 -5.04
CA ALA A 149 -15.40 13.78 -4.96
C ALA A 149 -14.83 14.14 -3.58
N PHE A 150 -13.62 13.69 -3.34
CA PHE A 150 -12.82 14.01 -2.16
C PHE A 150 -11.45 14.50 -2.59
N SER A 151 -10.91 15.50 -1.91
CA SER A 151 -9.53 15.93 -2.05
C SER A 151 -8.73 15.39 -0.87
N ILE A 152 -7.64 14.70 -1.16
CA ILE A 152 -6.70 14.18 -0.15
C ILE A 152 -5.35 14.77 -0.51
N SER A 153 -4.79 15.57 0.40
CA SER A 153 -3.49 16.22 0.25
C SER A 153 -2.75 16.09 1.57
N PRO A 154 -1.42 15.88 1.55
CA PRO A 154 -0.58 16.00 2.73
C PRO A 154 -0.77 17.36 3.38
N ARG A 155 -0.76 17.42 4.72
CA ARG A 155 -0.94 18.65 5.50
C ARG A 155 0.14 18.81 6.55
N ILE A 156 0.37 20.06 6.96
CA ILE A 156 1.31 20.41 8.02
C ILE A 156 1.08 19.55 9.27
N GLY A 157 2.16 18.95 9.78
CA GLY A 157 2.19 18.07 10.94
C GLY A 157 1.94 16.60 10.63
N GLU A 158 1.49 16.25 9.42
CA GLU A 158 1.34 14.85 9.01
C GLU A 158 2.68 14.26 8.59
N VAL A 159 2.89 12.98 8.92
CA VAL A 159 4.06 12.21 8.49
C VAL A 159 3.67 11.35 7.30
N TRP A 160 4.54 11.34 6.29
CA TRP A 160 4.34 10.60 5.05
C TRP A 160 5.60 9.83 4.67
N ALA A 161 5.40 8.64 4.10
CA ALA A 161 6.43 7.96 3.34
C ALA A 161 6.50 8.57 1.94
N LEU A 162 7.71 8.87 1.49
CA LEU A 162 8.02 9.38 0.16
C LEU A 162 8.80 8.33 -0.60
N TYR A 163 8.46 8.09 -1.87
CA TYR A 163 9.27 7.19 -2.70
C TYR A 163 10.70 7.73 -2.79
N LYS A 164 11.66 6.94 -2.31
CA LYS A 164 13.08 7.31 -2.40
C LYS A 164 13.52 7.17 -3.85
N ASN A 165 14.35 8.10 -4.33
CA ASN A 165 14.73 8.19 -5.74
C ASN A 165 13.52 8.21 -6.70
N TRP A 166 12.44 8.90 -6.31
CA TRP A 166 11.20 8.97 -7.10
C TRP A 166 11.45 9.35 -8.57
N THR A 167 10.94 8.52 -9.47
CA THR A 167 10.86 8.78 -10.92
C THR A 167 9.56 8.18 -11.48
N PRO A 168 8.95 8.71 -12.55
CA PRO A 168 7.69 8.19 -13.10
C PRO A 168 7.79 6.74 -13.64
N GLU A 169 9.00 6.19 -13.78
CA GLU A 169 9.27 4.84 -14.25
C GLU A 169 9.05 3.74 -13.20
N ILE A 170 8.92 4.09 -11.91
CA ILE A 170 8.62 3.11 -10.85
C ILE A 170 7.33 2.36 -11.21
N ARG A 171 7.36 1.03 -11.08
CA ARG A 171 6.25 0.15 -11.45
C ARG A 171 5.58 -0.43 -10.23
N CYS A 172 4.30 -0.75 -10.38
CA CYS A 172 3.51 -1.35 -9.32
C CYS A 172 4.08 -2.72 -8.88
N SER A 173 4.73 -3.43 -9.80
CA SER A 173 5.39 -4.72 -9.52
C SER A 173 6.68 -4.62 -8.71
N ASP A 174 7.19 -3.41 -8.49
CA ASP A 174 8.45 -3.16 -7.79
C ASP A 174 8.20 -2.50 -6.41
N LEU A 175 6.93 -2.36 -5.98
CA LEU A 175 6.57 -1.74 -4.70
C LEU A 175 7.17 -2.46 -3.50
N ASP A 176 7.24 -3.79 -3.55
CA ASP A 176 7.86 -4.64 -2.54
C ASP A 176 9.36 -4.36 -2.31
N LYS A 177 10.02 -3.77 -3.32
CA LYS A 177 11.45 -3.43 -3.31
C LYS A 177 11.70 -1.93 -3.21
N CYS A 178 10.64 -1.12 -3.19
CA CYS A 178 10.78 0.32 -3.09
C CYS A 178 11.32 0.69 -1.71
N GLU A 179 12.29 1.61 -1.70
CA GLU A 179 12.71 2.29 -0.49
C GLU A 179 11.92 3.58 -0.32
N TYR A 180 11.75 3.99 0.93
CA TYR A 180 11.04 5.19 1.32
C TYR A 180 11.88 6.07 2.22
N ASP A 181 11.80 7.36 1.97
CA ASP A 181 12.19 8.37 2.95
C ASP A 181 10.95 8.72 3.79
N ILE A 182 11.13 8.91 5.10
CA ILE A 182 10.04 9.31 6.00
C ILE A 182 10.16 10.81 6.25
N ALA A 183 9.08 11.56 6.08
CA ALA A 183 9.11 13.00 6.23
C ALA A 183 7.84 13.56 6.88
N GLU A 184 8.00 14.60 7.70
CA GLU A 184 6.90 15.41 8.22
C GLU A 184 6.67 16.62 7.29
N VAL A 185 5.42 16.92 6.96
CA VAL A 185 5.08 18.17 6.25
C VAL A 185 5.18 19.32 7.24
N ILE A 186 6.03 20.31 6.94
CA ILE A 186 6.28 21.46 7.82
C ILE A 186 5.72 22.76 7.25
N ASP A 187 5.50 22.83 5.94
CA ASP A 187 4.82 23.93 5.28
C ASP A 187 3.94 23.41 4.12
N ASP A 188 2.84 24.11 3.88
CA ASP A 188 1.85 23.80 2.84
C ASP A 188 1.36 25.13 2.26
N ASP A 189 2.06 25.59 1.22
CA ASP A 189 1.70 26.78 0.47
C ASP A 189 0.87 26.39 -0.78
N ASP A 190 0.31 27.39 -1.48
CA ASP A 190 -0.57 27.16 -2.63
C ASP A 190 0.14 26.51 -3.85
N LEU A 191 1.48 26.45 -3.87
CA LEU A 191 2.29 25.99 -5.00
C LEU A 191 3.10 24.72 -4.69
N GLN A 192 3.45 24.51 -3.42
CA GLN A 192 4.38 23.48 -2.98
C GLN A 192 4.21 23.15 -1.49
N LYS A 193 4.74 21.99 -1.12
CA LYS A 193 4.84 21.52 0.26
C LYS A 193 6.31 21.48 0.65
N GLU A 194 6.64 22.00 1.82
CA GLU A 194 7.95 21.75 2.42
C GLU A 194 7.84 20.57 3.40
N VAL A 195 8.74 19.60 3.22
CA VAL A 195 8.83 18.42 4.08
C VAL A 195 10.19 18.39 4.78
N MET A 196 10.18 17.96 6.03
CA MET A 196 11.38 17.71 6.85
C MET A 196 11.60 16.21 6.98
N PHE A 197 12.76 15.73 6.56
CA PHE A 197 13.10 14.32 6.66
C PHE A 197 13.31 13.89 8.11
N LEU A 198 12.86 12.68 8.39
CA LEU A 198 12.94 12.05 9.69
C LEU A 198 13.88 10.84 9.61
N LYS A 199 14.68 10.66 10.66
CA LYS A 199 15.50 9.46 10.84
C LYS A 199 15.09 8.76 12.13
N ARG A 200 15.16 7.44 12.11
CA ARG A 200 14.95 6.61 13.31
C ARG A 200 15.97 6.97 14.39
N VAL A 201 15.52 6.97 15.64
CA VAL A 201 16.38 7.15 16.80
C VAL A 201 17.01 5.80 17.16
N ASP A 202 18.33 5.78 17.33
CA ASP A 202 19.04 4.55 17.69
C ASP A 202 18.50 3.94 18.98
N GLY A 203 18.26 2.63 18.98
CA GLY A 203 17.70 1.88 20.09
C GLY A 203 16.17 1.86 20.18
N TYR A 204 15.47 2.50 19.23
CA TYR A 204 14.02 2.51 19.13
C TYR A 204 13.56 1.97 17.77
N ASN A 205 12.43 1.26 17.73
CA ASN A 205 11.87 0.72 16.49
C ASN A 205 10.97 1.74 15.77
N SER A 206 10.18 2.47 16.54
CA SER A 206 9.09 3.34 16.08
C SER A 206 9.37 4.84 16.26
N VAL A 207 10.47 5.21 16.94
CA VAL A 207 10.74 6.62 17.29
C VAL A 207 11.66 7.28 16.27
N PHE A 208 11.23 8.43 15.76
CA PHE A 208 11.88 9.20 14.73
C PHE A 208 12.12 10.64 15.19
N LYS A 209 13.19 11.25 14.67
CA LYS A 209 13.54 12.65 14.90
C LYS A 209 13.95 13.32 13.60
N ALA A 210 13.92 14.65 13.58
CA ALA A 210 14.40 15.42 12.45
C ALA A 210 15.83 15.00 12.04
N GLN A 211 16.02 14.72 10.77
CA GLN A 211 17.33 14.48 10.20
C GLN A 211 18.04 15.82 10.03
N THR A 212 19.30 15.88 10.44
CA THR A 212 20.14 17.08 10.36
C THR A 212 21.21 16.92 9.28
N LYS A 213 21.52 18.02 8.60
CA LYS A 213 22.67 18.15 7.71
C LYS A 213 23.96 18.29 8.53
N ASN A 214 25.10 18.30 7.84
CA ASN A 214 26.42 18.47 8.46
C ASN A 214 26.60 19.81 9.19
N ASP A 215 25.83 20.83 8.81
CA ASP A 215 25.84 22.16 9.43
C ASP A 215 24.88 22.29 10.63
N GLY A 216 24.19 21.20 11.01
CA GLY A 216 23.22 21.17 12.11
C GLY A 216 21.82 21.66 11.75
N SER A 217 21.59 22.17 10.54
CA SER A 217 20.24 22.51 10.05
C SER A 217 19.43 21.25 9.74
N THR A 218 18.10 21.34 9.75
CA THR A 218 17.22 20.24 9.37
C THR A 218 17.31 19.97 7.86
N LEU A 219 17.24 18.69 7.48
CA LEU A 219 17.16 18.29 6.08
C LEU A 219 15.71 18.43 5.60
N THR A 220 15.48 19.38 4.70
CA THR A 220 14.16 19.65 4.11
C THR A 220 14.18 19.51 2.59
N MET A 221 12.99 19.39 2.00
CA MET A 221 12.75 19.34 0.55
C MET A 221 11.44 20.04 0.22
N LEU A 222 11.43 20.75 -0.91
CA LEU A 222 10.21 21.29 -1.51
C LEU A 222 9.65 20.27 -2.50
N ILE A 223 8.36 19.98 -2.40
CA ILE A 223 7.62 19.09 -3.31
C ILE A 223 6.52 19.92 -3.94
N THR A 224 6.60 20.11 -5.26
CA THR A 224 5.59 20.85 -6.02
C THR A 224 4.36 19.99 -6.31
N ASP A 225 3.26 20.61 -6.72
CA ASP A 225 2.07 19.89 -7.21
C ASP A 225 2.38 18.99 -8.43
N ALA A 226 3.39 19.35 -9.22
CA ALA A 226 3.88 18.53 -10.32
C ALA A 226 4.46 17.18 -9.84
N GLU A 227 4.99 17.15 -8.63
CA GLU A 227 5.65 15.99 -7.99
C GLU A 227 4.81 15.36 -6.89
N ILE A 228 3.52 15.69 -6.79
CA ILE A 228 2.64 15.23 -5.71
C ILE A 228 2.56 13.68 -5.58
N LEU A 229 2.88 12.95 -6.65
CA LEU A 229 2.95 11.48 -6.64
C LEU A 229 4.19 10.93 -5.91
N ARG A 230 5.08 11.80 -5.42
CA ARG A 230 6.20 11.44 -4.54
C ARG A 230 5.73 10.95 -3.18
N PHE A 231 4.56 11.41 -2.73
CA PHE A 231 3.90 10.94 -1.53
C PHE A 231 3.31 9.54 -1.74
N SER A 232 3.82 8.56 -0.99
CA SER A 232 3.41 7.15 -1.09
C SER A 232 2.22 6.83 -0.21
N HIS A 233 2.30 7.11 1.10
CA HIS A 233 1.21 6.91 2.06
C HIS A 233 1.47 7.74 3.31
N GLN A 234 0.40 8.07 4.02
CA GLN A 234 0.48 8.70 5.33
C GLN A 234 0.83 7.64 6.39
N ILE A 235 1.67 8.01 7.34
CA ILE A 235 2.05 7.20 8.48
C ILE A 235 1.46 7.87 9.73
N PRO A 236 0.59 7.18 10.49
CA PRO A 236 0.10 7.70 11.77
C PRO A 236 1.28 8.01 12.71
N ALA A 237 1.22 9.17 13.36
CA ALA A 237 2.31 9.68 14.15
C ALA A 237 1.80 10.34 15.45
N PHE A 238 2.53 10.13 16.53
CA PHE A 238 2.29 10.74 17.83
C PHE A 238 3.53 11.49 18.30
N ARG A 239 3.36 12.73 18.74
CA ARG A 239 4.49 13.56 19.18
C ARG A 239 4.76 13.36 20.66
N LEU A 240 5.97 12.90 20.95
CA LEU A 240 6.46 12.65 22.30
C LEU A 240 6.75 13.97 23.03
N THR A 241 6.45 14.00 24.32
CA THR A 241 6.49 15.19 25.17
C THR A 241 7.41 14.99 26.38
N ASP A 242 7.07 14.06 27.26
CA ASP A 242 7.74 13.85 28.56
C ASP A 242 8.21 12.41 28.78
N GLU A 243 8.01 11.52 27.80
CA GLU A 243 8.44 10.13 27.83
C GLU A 243 9.95 10.02 28.10
N ARG A 244 10.34 8.99 28.87
CA ARG A 244 11.72 8.78 29.32
C ARG A 244 12.34 10.03 29.97
N GLY A 245 11.56 10.75 30.79
CA GLY A 245 12.01 11.95 31.49
C GLY A 245 12.28 13.14 30.56
N GLY A 246 11.59 13.21 29.42
CA GLY A 246 11.72 14.27 28.41
C GLY A 246 12.90 14.10 27.45
N SER A 247 13.66 13.01 27.53
CA SER A 247 14.79 12.76 26.62
C SER A 247 14.37 12.56 25.16
N LEU A 248 13.10 12.18 24.93
CA LEU A 248 12.50 12.02 23.60
C LEU A 248 11.60 13.18 23.19
N ARG A 249 11.57 14.28 23.96
CA ARG A 249 10.69 15.41 23.68
C ARG A 249 10.86 15.92 22.25
N GLY A 250 9.74 16.06 21.54
CA GLY A 250 9.70 16.53 20.16
C GLY A 250 9.97 15.46 19.11
N CYS A 251 10.44 14.26 19.50
CA CYS A 251 10.45 13.10 18.61
C CYS A 251 9.02 12.66 18.27
N LEU A 252 8.90 11.92 17.19
CA LEU A 252 7.64 11.33 16.73
C LEU A 252 7.73 9.82 16.91
N GLU A 253 6.76 9.24 17.59
CA GLU A 253 6.51 7.82 17.45
C GLU A 253 5.60 7.59 16.24
N LEU A 254 5.96 6.66 15.37
CA LEU A 254 5.22 6.30 14.17
C LEU A 254 4.57 4.92 14.35
N ASP A 255 3.41 4.70 13.76
CA ASP A 255 2.77 3.38 13.73
C ASP A 255 3.64 2.37 12.96
N PRO A 256 4.22 1.35 13.62
CA PRO A 256 5.08 0.37 12.97
C PRO A 256 4.38 -0.40 11.84
N ALA A 257 3.06 -0.59 11.93
CA ALA A 257 2.30 -1.28 10.90
C ALA A 257 2.19 -0.48 9.58
N ALA A 258 2.50 0.81 9.61
CA ALA A 258 2.56 1.67 8.44
C ALA A 258 4.00 1.92 7.95
N LEU A 259 5.01 1.29 8.57
CA LEU A 259 6.40 1.38 8.12
C LEU A 259 6.78 0.21 7.19
N PRO A 260 7.65 0.43 6.20
CA PRO A 260 8.17 -0.66 5.38
C PRO A 260 8.89 -1.72 6.23
N VAL A 261 8.66 -2.99 5.93
CA VAL A 261 9.15 -4.12 6.74
C VAL A 261 10.67 -4.14 6.91
N TYR A 262 11.43 -3.64 5.93
CA TYR A 262 12.89 -3.57 6.00
C TYR A 262 13.42 -2.66 7.13
N TYR A 263 12.57 -1.83 7.75
CA TYR A 263 12.98 -1.11 8.97
C TYR A 263 13.20 -2.05 10.15
N PHE A 264 12.62 -3.25 10.14
CA PHE A 264 12.67 -4.21 11.24
C PHE A 264 13.60 -5.41 10.97
N SER A 265 14.23 -5.44 9.79
CA SER A 265 15.21 -6.45 9.37
C SER A 265 16.66 -6.05 9.71
#